data_AF-A0AAE1X2T4-F1
#
_entry.id   AF-A0AAE1X2T4-F1
#
_cell.length_a   1.000
_cell.length_b   1.000
_cell.length_c   1.000
_cell.angle_alpha   90.00
_cell.angle_beta   90.00
_cell.angle_gamma   90.00
#
_symmetry.space_group_name_H-M   'P 1'
#
loop_
_entity.id
_entity.type
_entity.pdbx_description
1 polymer ?
#
loop_
_entity_poly.entity_id
_entity_poly.type
_entity_poly.pdbx_seq_one_letter_code
_entity_poly.pdbx_strand_id
1 'polypeptide(L)'
;MTSNMSLEDIKNETVDLENIPIEEVFQELKCSRDGLTSDEGAKRLQIFGPNKLEEKKESKFLKFLGFMWNPLSWVMELAAIMAIVLANGGGKPPDYPDFIGIVVLLFINSTISFIEENNAGNAAAALMAGLAPKTKVLRDGKWSEQDASVLVPGDLISVKLGDIIPADARLLEGDPLKIDQSALTGESLAVTKHPGDEVFSGSTCKQGEIEAVVIATGVHTFFGKAAHLVDSTNNVGHFQKVLTAIGNFCICSIALGMIIEIIVMYPIQHRRYRDGIDNLLVLLIGGIPIAMPTVLSVTMAIGSHRLSQQGAITKRMTAIEEMAGMDVLCSDKTGTLTLNKLTVDKNLIEARAGIIEVHFLPFNPVDKRTAITYYDSNGNWHRCSKGAPEQIIEICGLKGETLKRAHVIIDNFANRGLRSLAVARQTIPEKNKESAGDPWEFVGLLPLFDPPRHDSAETIKKALDLGVNVKMITGDQLAIGKETGRRLGMGTNMYPSSTLLGQNKDESIASMPVEELIEKADGFAGVFPEHKYEIVKKLQERKHICGMTGDGVNDAPALKKADIGML
;
A
#
# COMPACT_ATOMS: atom_id res chain seq x y z
N MET A 1 10.26 -12.37 -46.51
CA MET A 1 10.69 -10.97 -46.65
C MET A 1 10.65 -10.38 -45.26
N THR A 2 11.78 -10.38 -44.56
CA THR A 2 11.93 -9.83 -43.21
C THR A 2 12.15 -8.32 -43.34
N SER A 3 11.07 -7.55 -43.18
CA SER A 3 11.15 -6.10 -43.06
C SER A 3 11.97 -5.76 -41.81
N ASN A 4 13.12 -5.10 -41.98
CA ASN A 4 13.88 -4.50 -40.88
C ASN A 4 13.05 -3.36 -40.28
N MET A 5 12.17 -3.69 -39.32
CA MET A 5 11.32 -2.73 -38.62
C MET A 5 12.14 -1.95 -37.60
N SER A 6 11.81 -0.66 -37.44
CA SER A 6 12.50 0.24 -36.51
C SER A 6 11.84 0.19 -35.13
N LEU A 7 12.60 0.47 -34.08
CA LEU A 7 12.05 0.57 -32.70
C LEU A 7 11.01 1.70 -32.58
N GLU A 8 10.99 2.65 -33.53
CA GLU A 8 10.02 3.73 -33.62
C GLU A 8 8.65 3.25 -34.14
N ASP A 9 8.61 2.20 -34.96
CA ASP A 9 7.36 1.57 -35.42
C ASP A 9 6.66 0.82 -34.26
N ILE A 10 7.44 0.26 -33.33
CA ILE A 10 6.92 -0.37 -32.10
C ILE A 10 6.33 0.68 -31.16
N LYS A 11 6.93 1.87 -31.10
CA LYS A 11 6.41 3.01 -30.33
C LYS A 11 5.05 3.50 -30.84
N ASN A 12 4.79 3.36 -32.15
CA ASN A 12 3.53 3.77 -32.76
C ASN A 12 2.42 2.71 -32.67
N GLU A 13 2.62 1.63 -31.90
CA GLU A 13 1.64 0.55 -31.68
C GLU A 13 1.13 -0.10 -32.98
N THR A 14 1.92 -0.04 -34.07
CA THR A 14 1.54 -0.64 -35.36
C THR A 14 1.54 -2.17 -35.37
N VAL A 15 1.96 -2.82 -34.27
CA VAL A 15 2.03 -4.28 -34.15
C VAL A 15 1.37 -4.75 -32.86
N ASP A 16 0.57 -5.81 -33.01
CA ASP A 16 -0.11 -6.48 -31.90
C ASP A 16 0.82 -7.52 -31.26
N LEU A 17 1.63 -7.06 -30.30
CA LEU A 17 2.49 -7.92 -29.48
C LEU A 17 1.67 -8.79 -28.48
N GLU A 18 0.35 -8.56 -28.37
CA GLU A 18 -0.57 -9.20 -27.42
C GLU A 18 -1.15 -10.52 -27.95
N ASN A 19 -1.03 -10.81 -29.25
CA ASN A 19 -1.58 -12.04 -29.84
C ASN A 19 -0.55 -12.90 -30.60
N ILE A 20 0.69 -12.44 -30.79
CA ILE A 20 1.74 -13.20 -31.48
C ILE A 20 2.47 -14.21 -30.57
N PRO A 21 3.03 -15.30 -31.13
CA PRO A 21 3.86 -16.27 -30.41
C PRO A 21 5.10 -15.64 -29.76
N ILE A 22 5.55 -16.21 -28.63
CA ILE A 22 6.70 -15.67 -27.86
C ILE A 22 7.96 -15.54 -28.71
N GLU A 23 8.25 -16.51 -29.60
CA GLU A 23 9.42 -16.44 -30.48
C GLU A 23 9.38 -15.22 -31.42
N GLU A 24 8.20 -14.83 -31.88
CA GLU A 24 8.01 -13.64 -32.71
C GLU A 24 8.13 -12.36 -31.87
N VAL A 25 7.65 -12.37 -30.62
CA VAL A 25 7.86 -11.25 -29.67
C VAL A 25 9.35 -10.94 -29.49
N PHE A 26 10.20 -11.97 -29.33
CA PHE A 26 11.66 -11.78 -29.23
C PHE A 26 12.28 -11.19 -30.51
N GLN A 27 11.78 -11.60 -31.68
CA GLN A 27 12.28 -11.09 -32.97
C GLN A 27 11.88 -9.62 -33.19
N GLU A 28 10.63 -9.27 -32.89
CA GLU A 28 10.13 -7.91 -33.07
C GLU A 28 10.73 -6.94 -32.07
N LEU A 29 10.79 -7.31 -30.78
CA LEU A 29 11.42 -6.51 -29.74
C LEU A 29 12.96 -6.53 -29.81
N LYS A 30 13.54 -7.30 -30.74
CA LYS A 30 14.99 -7.50 -30.91
C LYS A 30 15.69 -7.78 -29.59
N CYS A 31 15.10 -8.65 -28.77
CA CYS A 31 15.63 -9.04 -27.47
C CYS A 31 16.06 -10.51 -27.48
N SER A 32 16.88 -10.89 -26.50
CA SER A 32 17.40 -12.25 -26.35
C SER A 32 16.91 -12.87 -25.05
N ARG A 33 16.94 -14.21 -24.94
CA ARG A 33 16.62 -14.91 -23.69
C ARG A 33 17.60 -14.61 -22.54
N ASP A 34 18.78 -14.07 -22.83
CA ASP A 34 19.79 -13.67 -21.83
C ASP A 34 19.60 -12.22 -21.31
N GLY A 35 18.53 -11.54 -21.72
CA GLY A 35 18.27 -10.14 -21.37
C GLY A 35 18.73 -9.15 -22.44
N LEU A 36 18.52 -7.87 -22.13
CA LEU A 36 19.09 -6.74 -22.87
C LEU A 36 20.48 -6.38 -22.30
N THR A 37 21.30 -5.70 -23.08
CA THR A 37 22.51 -5.07 -22.55
C THR A 37 22.18 -3.75 -21.87
N SER A 38 22.97 -3.33 -20.88
CA SER A 38 22.73 -2.07 -20.17
C SER A 38 22.73 -0.85 -21.12
N ASP A 39 23.59 -0.85 -22.13
CA ASP A 39 23.66 0.23 -23.13
C ASP A 39 22.41 0.28 -24.02
N GLU A 40 21.87 -0.88 -24.40
CA GLU A 40 20.65 -0.97 -25.20
C GLU A 40 19.43 -0.51 -24.39
N GLY A 41 19.36 -0.89 -23.10
CA GLY A 41 18.35 -0.39 -22.18
C GLY A 41 18.36 1.14 -22.07
N ALA A 42 19.53 1.75 -21.95
CA ALA A 42 19.67 3.21 -21.89
C ALA A 42 19.25 3.90 -23.20
N LYS A 43 19.57 3.32 -24.37
CA LYS A 43 19.13 3.85 -25.67
C LYS A 43 17.60 3.78 -25.82
N ARG A 44 17.00 2.65 -25.47
CA ARG A 44 15.53 2.48 -25.52
C ARG A 44 14.82 3.41 -24.56
N LEU A 45 15.40 3.68 -23.39
CA LEU A 45 14.85 4.63 -22.43
C LEU A 45 14.77 6.06 -23.00
N GLN A 46 15.74 6.46 -23.85
CA GLN A 46 15.68 7.76 -24.55
C GLN A 46 14.59 7.81 -25.63
N ILE A 47 14.26 6.68 -26.26
CA ILE A 47 13.28 6.58 -27.35
C ILE A 47 11.85 6.48 -26.79
N PHE A 48 11.62 5.55 -25.88
CA PHE A 48 10.30 5.24 -25.32
C PHE A 48 9.95 6.12 -24.10
N GLY A 49 10.95 6.72 -23.46
CA GLY A 49 10.77 7.45 -22.21
C GLY A 49 10.71 6.52 -20.98
N PRO A 50 10.66 7.10 -19.77
CA PRO A 50 10.58 6.32 -18.55
C PRO A 50 9.23 5.62 -18.39
N ASN A 51 9.23 4.44 -17.77
CA ASN A 51 8.03 3.70 -17.38
C ASN A 51 7.34 4.38 -16.18
N LYS A 52 6.74 5.53 -16.44
CA LYS A 52 5.96 6.32 -15.49
C LYS A 52 4.81 6.98 -16.25
N LEU A 53 3.68 7.17 -15.58
CA LEU A 53 2.60 7.99 -16.12
C LEU A 53 3.10 9.43 -16.27
N GLU A 54 2.72 10.10 -17.35
CA GLU A 54 3.11 11.48 -17.58
C GLU A 54 2.60 12.37 -16.44
N GLU A 55 3.52 12.99 -15.71
CA GLU A 55 3.15 14.02 -14.74
C GLU A 55 2.74 15.27 -15.50
N LYS A 56 1.51 15.76 -15.25
CA LYS A 56 1.08 17.08 -15.72
C LYS A 56 2.07 18.11 -15.19
N LYS A 57 2.90 18.65 -16.08
CA LYS A 57 3.82 19.74 -15.78
C LYS A 57 3.01 21.02 -15.61
N GLU A 58 2.58 21.31 -14.39
CA GLU A 58 2.09 22.65 -14.08
C GLU A 58 3.26 23.64 -14.14
N SER A 59 3.05 24.76 -14.84
CA SER A 59 4.06 25.81 -14.85
C SER A 59 4.13 26.44 -13.45
N LYS A 60 5.35 26.68 -12.96
CA LYS A 60 5.59 27.30 -11.65
C LYS A 60 4.86 28.65 -11.51
N PHE A 61 4.71 29.38 -12.61
CA PHE A 61 3.99 30.65 -12.65
C PHE A 61 2.47 30.48 -12.51
N LEU A 62 1.87 29.51 -13.22
CA LEU A 62 0.45 29.19 -13.05
C LEU A 62 0.15 28.70 -11.63
N LYS A 63 1.06 27.91 -11.05
CA LYS A 63 0.95 27.48 -9.65
C LYS A 63 1.01 28.67 -8.68
N PHE A 64 1.90 29.64 -8.93
CA PHE A 64 1.96 30.90 -8.18
C PHE A 64 0.64 31.69 -8.27
N LEU A 65 0.07 31.85 -9.47
CA LEU A 65 -1.22 32.53 -9.64
C LEU A 65 -2.38 31.74 -8.99
N GLY A 66 -2.30 30.41 -8.95
CA GLY A 66 -3.27 29.57 -8.26
C GLY A 66 -3.38 29.90 -6.76
N PHE A 67 -2.29 30.31 -6.11
CA PHE A 67 -2.35 30.76 -4.71
C PHE A 67 -3.11 32.06 -4.50
N MET A 68 -3.19 32.91 -5.53
CA MET A 68 -4.00 34.13 -5.49
C MET A 68 -5.48 33.85 -5.74
N TRP A 69 -5.83 32.66 -6.25
CA TRP A 69 -7.19 32.30 -6.67
C TRP A 69 -7.83 31.28 -5.73
N ASN A 70 -7.75 31.52 -4.43
CA ASN A 70 -8.49 30.73 -3.43
C ASN A 70 -9.71 31.52 -2.91
N PRO A 71 -10.75 30.84 -2.36
CA PRO A 71 -11.97 31.51 -1.91
C PRO A 71 -11.73 32.64 -0.88
N LEU A 72 -10.70 32.52 -0.06
CA LEU A 72 -10.32 33.56 0.91
C LEU A 72 -9.70 34.79 0.23
N SER A 73 -8.92 34.57 -0.84
CA SER A 73 -8.30 35.63 -1.65
C SER A 73 -9.34 36.39 -2.46
N TRP A 74 -10.42 35.75 -2.91
CA TRP A 74 -11.54 36.46 -3.57
C TRP A 74 -12.19 37.48 -2.64
N VAL A 75 -12.33 37.17 -1.35
CA VAL A 75 -12.89 38.13 -0.38
C VAL A 75 -11.92 39.30 -0.15
N MET A 76 -10.61 39.05 -0.13
CA MET A 76 -9.58 40.10 -0.06
C MET A 76 -9.52 40.96 -1.32
N GLU A 77 -9.70 40.37 -2.50
CA GLU A 77 -9.81 41.09 -3.77
C GLU A 77 -11.06 41.98 -3.79
N LEU A 78 -12.18 41.48 -3.28
CA LEU A 78 -13.39 42.27 -3.07
C LEU A 78 -13.15 43.42 -2.09
N ALA A 79 -12.40 43.20 -1.01
CA ALA A 79 -12.00 44.27 -0.08
C ALA A 79 -11.11 45.33 -0.75
N ALA A 80 -10.16 44.90 -1.60
CA ALA A 80 -9.32 45.81 -2.38
C ALA A 80 -10.15 46.65 -3.37
N ILE A 81 -11.09 46.03 -4.08
CA ILE A 81 -12.02 46.73 -4.97
C ILE A 81 -12.90 47.70 -4.18
N MET A 82 -13.38 47.31 -3.00
CA MET A 82 -14.17 48.16 -2.11
C MET A 82 -13.39 49.42 -1.69
N ALA A 83 -12.10 49.31 -1.39
CA ALA A 83 -11.24 50.46 -1.06
C ALA A 83 -11.16 51.51 -2.18
N ILE A 84 -11.22 51.09 -3.45
CA ILE A 84 -11.18 52.02 -4.59
C ILE A 84 -12.58 52.55 -4.93
N VAL A 85 -13.59 51.67 -4.97
CA VAL A 85 -14.90 52.00 -5.52
C VAL A 85 -15.77 52.73 -4.50
N LEU A 86 -15.79 52.25 -3.25
CA LEU A 86 -16.71 52.71 -2.21
C LEU A 86 -16.11 53.76 -1.28
N ALA A 87 -14.78 53.93 -1.24
CA ALA A 87 -14.13 55.01 -0.48
C ALA A 87 -14.23 56.39 -1.16
N ASN A 88 -14.99 56.52 -2.24
CA ASN A 88 -15.20 57.77 -2.95
C ASN A 88 -16.23 58.64 -2.20
N GLY A 89 -15.75 59.54 -1.34
CA GLY A 89 -16.63 60.45 -0.60
C GLY A 89 -15.91 61.38 0.37
N GLY A 90 -16.55 62.50 0.72
CA GLY A 90 -16.06 63.43 1.75
C GLY A 90 -14.91 64.37 1.34
N GLY A 91 -14.69 64.59 0.05
CA GLY A 91 -13.67 65.52 -0.46
C GLY A 91 -12.22 64.99 -0.41
N LYS A 92 -12.04 63.70 -0.12
CA LYS A 92 -10.74 63.01 -0.12
C LYS A 92 -10.68 62.02 -1.30
N PRO A 93 -9.49 61.79 -1.89
CA PRO A 93 -9.31 60.75 -2.91
C PRO A 93 -9.64 59.35 -2.34
N PRO A 94 -9.88 58.36 -3.22
CA PRO A 94 -10.00 56.97 -2.80
C PRO A 94 -8.73 56.49 -2.10
N ASP A 95 -8.88 55.50 -1.22
CA ASP A 95 -7.80 55.01 -0.37
C ASP A 95 -6.88 54.06 -1.16
N TYR A 96 -6.16 54.63 -2.12
CA TYR A 96 -5.07 53.95 -2.84
C TYR A 96 -4.03 53.33 -1.91
N PRO A 97 -3.66 53.91 -0.75
CA PRO A 97 -2.74 53.25 0.19
C PRO A 97 -3.27 51.91 0.70
N ASP A 98 -4.57 51.80 0.99
CA ASP A 98 -5.17 50.56 1.49
C ASP A 98 -5.27 49.52 0.37
N PHE A 99 -5.65 49.93 -0.84
CA PHE A 99 -5.61 49.04 -2.01
C PHE A 99 -4.21 48.47 -2.26
N ILE A 100 -3.20 49.34 -2.32
CA ILE A 100 -1.81 48.92 -2.51
C ILE A 100 -1.37 48.02 -1.35
N GLY A 101 -1.74 48.36 -0.11
CA GLY A 101 -1.46 47.55 1.07
C GLY A 101 -2.03 46.14 0.97
N ILE A 102 -3.30 46.00 0.58
CA ILE A 102 -3.96 44.69 0.39
C ILE A 102 -3.30 43.89 -0.73
N VAL A 103 -3.02 44.52 -1.88
CA VAL A 103 -2.37 43.84 -3.01
C VAL A 103 -0.96 43.37 -2.63
N VAL A 104 -0.20 44.21 -1.92
CA VAL A 104 1.14 43.85 -1.40
C VAL A 104 1.02 42.71 -0.39
N LEU A 105 0.04 42.74 0.50
CA LEU A 105 -0.21 41.67 1.47
C LEU A 105 -0.52 40.34 0.76
N LEU A 106 -1.37 40.35 -0.28
CA LEU A 106 -1.66 39.17 -1.09
C LEU A 106 -0.40 38.65 -1.78
N PHE A 107 0.39 39.54 -2.40
CA PHE A 107 1.65 39.16 -3.04
C PHE A 107 2.66 38.54 -2.06
N ILE A 108 2.84 39.14 -0.89
CA ILE A 108 3.73 38.61 0.15
C ILE A 108 3.25 37.24 0.60
N ASN A 109 1.95 37.10 0.89
CA ASN A 109 1.39 35.82 1.31
C ASN A 109 1.55 34.74 0.23
N SER A 110 1.19 35.03 -1.02
CA SER A 110 1.37 34.09 -2.14
C SER A 110 2.84 33.73 -2.37
N THR A 111 3.77 34.68 -2.16
CA THR A 111 5.21 34.42 -2.26
C THR A 111 5.68 33.46 -1.16
N ILE A 112 5.29 33.71 0.09
CA ILE A 112 5.60 32.82 1.22
C ILE A 112 5.00 31.44 0.95
N SER A 113 3.72 31.37 0.58
CA SER A 113 3.03 30.12 0.23
C SER A 113 3.74 29.35 -0.87
N PHE A 114 4.14 30.02 -1.94
CA PHE A 114 4.82 29.39 -3.06
C PHE A 114 6.20 28.84 -2.67
N ILE A 115 7.01 29.64 -1.96
CA ILE A 115 8.36 29.22 -1.53
C ILE A 115 8.26 28.02 -0.59
N GLU A 116 7.41 28.13 0.42
CA GLU A 116 7.20 27.09 1.42
C GLU A 116 6.64 25.81 0.81
N GLU A 117 5.63 25.90 -0.06
CA GLU A 117 5.06 24.70 -0.71
C GLU A 117 6.04 24.07 -1.70
N ASN A 118 6.86 24.86 -2.40
CA ASN A 118 7.89 24.31 -3.29
C ASN A 118 9.01 23.62 -2.48
N ASN A 119 9.41 24.17 -1.34
CA ASN A 119 10.38 23.53 -0.44
C ASN A 119 9.82 22.23 0.16
N ALA A 120 8.57 22.26 0.63
CA ALA A 120 7.84 21.08 1.07
C ALA A 120 7.73 20.01 -0.02
N GLY A 121 7.39 20.42 -1.25
CA GLY A 121 7.30 19.54 -2.41
C GLY A 121 8.62 18.88 -2.78
N ASN A 122 9.73 19.62 -2.74
CA ASN A 122 11.07 19.06 -2.97
C ASN A 122 11.46 18.03 -1.91
N ALA A 123 11.16 18.30 -0.64
CA ALA A 123 11.40 17.35 0.45
C ALA A 123 10.54 16.08 0.27
N ALA A 124 9.26 16.24 -0.08
CA ALA A 124 8.36 15.13 -0.37
C ALA A 124 8.82 14.29 -1.58
N ALA A 125 9.32 14.94 -2.65
CA ALA A 125 9.83 14.23 -3.83
C ALA A 125 11.03 13.34 -3.49
N ALA A 126 11.95 13.81 -2.64
CA ALA A 126 13.07 13.01 -2.17
C ALA A 126 12.60 11.77 -1.36
N LEU A 127 11.53 11.92 -0.57
CA LEU A 127 10.90 10.80 0.15
C LEU A 127 10.22 9.81 -0.80
N MET A 128 9.49 10.31 -1.80
CA MET A 128 8.80 9.47 -2.78
C MET A 128 9.76 8.67 -3.66
N ALA A 129 10.95 9.20 -3.94
CA ALA A 129 11.99 8.46 -4.68
C ALA A 129 12.40 7.17 -3.96
N GLY A 130 12.42 7.15 -2.62
CA GLY A 130 12.70 5.95 -1.83
C GLY A 130 11.57 4.90 -1.83
N LEU A 131 10.35 5.30 -2.23
CA LEU A 131 9.16 4.45 -2.33
C LEU A 131 8.87 4.03 -3.78
N ALA A 132 9.73 4.40 -4.74
CA ALA A 132 9.54 4.04 -6.13
C ALA A 132 9.48 2.50 -6.27
N PRO A 133 8.53 1.96 -7.06
CA PRO A 133 8.45 0.52 -7.28
C PRO A 133 9.77 0.02 -7.86
N LYS A 134 10.31 -1.04 -7.28
CA LYS A 134 11.51 -1.72 -7.78
C LYS A 134 11.09 -2.99 -8.51
N THR A 135 11.90 -3.39 -9.47
CA THR A 135 11.69 -4.61 -10.24
C THR A 135 13.02 -5.30 -10.51
N LYS A 136 12.99 -6.63 -10.60
CA LYS A 136 14.14 -7.45 -10.93
C LYS A 136 14.21 -7.61 -12.44
N VAL A 137 15.27 -7.05 -13.03
CA VAL A 137 15.55 -7.09 -14.46
C VAL A 137 16.79 -7.92 -14.75
N LEU A 138 16.75 -8.67 -15.84
CA LEU A 138 17.90 -9.37 -16.39
C LEU A 138 18.59 -8.48 -17.43
N ARG A 139 19.75 -7.92 -17.07
CA ARG A 139 20.60 -7.14 -17.97
C ARG A 139 22.03 -7.67 -17.95
N ASP A 140 22.68 -7.72 -19.11
CA ASP A 140 24.03 -8.27 -19.28
C ASP A 140 24.19 -9.70 -18.70
N GLY A 141 23.13 -10.53 -18.79
CA GLY A 141 23.09 -11.88 -18.23
C GLY A 141 23.09 -11.95 -16.70
N LYS A 142 22.88 -10.83 -16.00
CA LYS A 142 22.79 -10.78 -14.52
C LYS A 142 21.47 -10.19 -14.05
N TRP A 143 20.86 -10.87 -13.09
CA TRP A 143 19.69 -10.36 -12.40
C TRP A 143 20.10 -9.21 -11.48
N SER A 144 19.51 -8.04 -11.69
CA SER A 144 19.70 -6.84 -10.88
C SER A 144 18.36 -6.22 -10.51
N GLU A 145 18.28 -5.62 -9.33
CA GLU A 145 17.09 -4.88 -8.90
C GLU A 145 17.25 -3.41 -9.29
N GLN A 146 16.31 -2.89 -10.08
CA GLN A 146 16.32 -1.51 -10.58
C GLN A 146 14.96 -0.84 -10.35
N ASP A 147 14.92 0.48 -10.44
CA ASP A 147 13.67 1.22 -10.36
C ASP A 147 12.80 0.88 -11.57
N ALA A 148 11.51 0.62 -11.32
CA ALA A 148 10.55 0.26 -12.37
C ALA A 148 10.40 1.34 -13.44
N SER A 149 10.77 2.59 -13.15
CA SER A 149 10.77 3.71 -14.09
C SER A 149 11.81 3.58 -15.21
N VAL A 150 12.86 2.79 -15.01
CA VAL A 150 13.96 2.56 -15.97
C VAL A 150 13.66 1.38 -16.90
N LEU A 151 12.55 0.68 -16.66
CA LEU A 151 12.12 -0.46 -17.46
C LEU A 151 11.74 -0.02 -18.88
N VAL A 152 12.16 -0.79 -19.87
CA VAL A 152 11.89 -0.52 -21.29
C VAL A 152 11.27 -1.73 -21.98
N PRO A 153 10.53 -1.54 -23.10
CA PRO A 153 10.07 -2.65 -23.92
C PRO A 153 11.21 -3.57 -24.37
N GLY A 154 11.05 -4.87 -24.14
CA GLY A 154 12.04 -5.93 -24.38
C GLY A 154 12.92 -6.30 -23.19
N ASP A 155 12.82 -5.61 -22.05
CA ASP A 155 13.47 -6.06 -20.81
C ASP A 155 12.86 -7.39 -20.33
N LEU A 156 13.72 -8.24 -19.76
CA LEU A 156 13.31 -9.47 -19.09
C LEU A 156 13.17 -9.21 -17.58
N ILE A 157 12.00 -9.54 -17.03
CA ILE A 157 11.66 -9.37 -15.63
C ILE A 157 11.36 -10.70 -14.96
N SER A 158 11.66 -10.81 -13.66
CA SER A 158 11.25 -11.95 -12.83
C SER A 158 10.08 -11.52 -11.98
N VAL A 159 8.95 -12.21 -12.11
CA VAL A 159 7.73 -11.96 -11.34
C VAL A 159 7.61 -13.03 -10.27
N LYS A 160 7.68 -12.62 -9.00
CA LYS A 160 7.52 -13.51 -7.84
C LYS A 160 6.18 -13.29 -7.16
N LEU A 161 5.83 -14.22 -6.28
CA LEU A 161 4.66 -14.07 -5.42
C LEU A 161 4.73 -12.76 -4.63
N GLY A 162 3.69 -11.95 -4.79
CA GLY A 162 3.51 -10.68 -4.13
C GLY A 162 4.06 -9.47 -4.88
N ASP A 163 4.80 -9.67 -5.96
CA ASP A 163 5.28 -8.57 -6.79
C ASP A 163 4.11 -7.89 -7.51
N ILE A 164 4.20 -6.56 -7.60
CA ILE A 164 3.34 -5.77 -8.47
C ILE A 164 3.95 -5.81 -9.86
N ILE A 165 3.14 -6.16 -10.86
CA ILE A 165 3.58 -6.18 -12.25
C ILE A 165 3.93 -4.74 -12.68
N PRO A 166 5.19 -4.46 -13.05
CA PRO A 166 5.68 -3.09 -13.24
C PRO A 166 5.29 -2.47 -14.60
N ALA A 167 4.98 -3.31 -15.58
CA ALA A 167 4.69 -2.95 -16.97
C ALA A 167 3.93 -4.11 -17.63
N ASP A 168 3.29 -3.86 -18.77
CA ASP A 168 2.63 -4.95 -19.49
C ASP A 168 3.70 -5.90 -20.03
N ALA A 169 3.52 -7.19 -19.81
CA ALA A 169 4.52 -8.20 -20.10
C ALA A 169 3.91 -9.51 -20.61
N ARG A 170 4.72 -10.31 -21.29
CA ARG A 170 4.40 -11.66 -21.77
C ARG A 170 5.15 -12.69 -20.96
N LEU A 171 4.42 -13.69 -20.46
CA LEU A 171 4.99 -14.75 -19.66
C LEU A 171 5.84 -15.69 -20.50
N LEU A 172 7.01 -16.06 -19.99
CA LEU A 172 7.90 -17.03 -20.62
C LEU A 172 7.59 -18.44 -20.13
N GLU A 173 8.57 -19.34 -20.19
CA GLU A 173 8.46 -20.72 -19.76
C GLU A 173 8.41 -20.83 -18.22
N GLY A 174 7.55 -21.71 -17.70
CA GLY A 174 7.41 -21.94 -16.26
C GLY A 174 6.05 -22.51 -15.86
N ASP A 175 5.86 -22.68 -14.56
CA ASP A 175 4.56 -23.07 -14.01
C ASP A 175 3.56 -21.90 -14.12
N PRO A 176 2.25 -22.17 -14.34
CA PRO A 176 1.24 -21.12 -14.39
C PRO A 176 1.19 -20.31 -13.08
N LEU A 177 0.99 -19.00 -13.20
CA LEU A 177 0.78 -18.11 -12.05
C LEU A 177 -0.66 -17.63 -11.94
N LYS A 178 -1.06 -17.21 -10.74
CA LYS A 178 -2.34 -16.51 -10.53
C LYS A 178 -2.10 -15.04 -10.29
N ILE A 179 -2.82 -14.22 -11.06
CA ILE A 179 -2.69 -12.77 -11.04
C ILE A 179 -4.01 -12.16 -10.62
N ASP A 180 -3.94 -11.26 -9.66
CA ASP A 180 -5.06 -10.43 -9.25
C ASP A 180 -5.10 -9.18 -10.13
N GLN A 181 -6.15 -9.12 -10.96
CA GLN A 181 -6.43 -8.00 -11.86
C GLN A 181 -7.58 -7.12 -11.35
N SER A 182 -7.99 -7.27 -10.08
CA SER A 182 -9.10 -6.52 -9.49
C SER A 182 -8.95 -5.01 -9.58
N ALA A 183 -7.71 -4.51 -9.55
CA ALA A 183 -7.42 -3.09 -9.73
C ALA A 183 -7.76 -2.55 -11.14
N LEU A 184 -7.77 -3.43 -12.15
CA LEU A 184 -7.96 -3.10 -13.57
C LEU A 184 -9.38 -3.43 -14.04
N THR A 185 -9.86 -4.64 -13.74
CA THR A 185 -11.14 -5.16 -14.25
C THR A 185 -12.28 -4.99 -13.25
N GLY A 186 -11.97 -4.75 -11.97
CA GLY A 186 -12.95 -4.76 -10.88
C GLY A 186 -13.38 -6.16 -10.44
N GLU A 187 -12.87 -7.22 -11.07
CA GLU A 187 -13.17 -8.60 -10.69
C GLU A 187 -12.22 -9.10 -9.59
N SER A 188 -12.78 -9.56 -8.46
CA SER A 188 -11.99 -9.93 -7.28
C SER A 188 -11.29 -11.29 -7.37
N LEU A 189 -11.62 -12.13 -8.37
CA LEU A 189 -11.04 -13.46 -8.50
C LEU A 189 -9.73 -13.40 -9.29
N ALA A 190 -8.68 -13.97 -8.70
CA ALA A 190 -7.39 -14.09 -9.38
C ALA A 190 -7.52 -15.03 -10.59
N VAL A 191 -6.97 -14.60 -11.72
CA VAL A 191 -7.00 -15.33 -12.99
C VAL A 191 -5.70 -16.12 -13.14
N THR A 192 -5.80 -17.39 -13.55
CA THR A 192 -4.63 -18.21 -13.88
C THR A 192 -4.09 -17.83 -15.26
N LYS A 193 -2.79 -17.55 -15.33
CA LYS A 193 -2.06 -17.18 -16.54
C LYS A 193 -0.98 -18.21 -16.82
N HIS A 194 -0.90 -18.65 -18.06
CA HIS A 194 0.03 -19.66 -18.55
C HIS A 194 1.20 -19.01 -19.31
N PRO A 195 2.31 -19.73 -19.53
CA PRO A 195 3.33 -19.34 -20.49
C PRO A 195 2.75 -18.85 -21.81
N GLY A 196 3.18 -17.68 -22.27
CA GLY A 196 2.67 -17.01 -23.47
C GLY A 196 1.51 -16.05 -23.23
N ASP A 197 0.78 -16.16 -22.13
CA ASP A 197 -0.27 -15.20 -21.80
C ASP A 197 0.32 -13.84 -21.45
N GLU A 198 -0.46 -12.78 -21.68
CA GLU A 198 -0.14 -11.42 -21.26
C GLU A 198 -0.53 -11.15 -19.79
N VAL A 199 0.23 -10.24 -19.18
CA VAL A 199 0.01 -9.73 -17.82
C VAL A 199 0.09 -8.21 -17.83
N PHE A 200 -0.78 -7.56 -17.06
CA PHE A 200 -0.95 -6.11 -17.10
C PHE A 200 -0.29 -5.41 -15.92
N SER A 201 0.25 -4.22 -16.19
CA SER A 201 0.81 -3.29 -15.20
C SER A 201 -0.20 -2.97 -14.10
N GLY A 202 0.27 -2.96 -12.85
CA GLY A 202 -0.57 -2.71 -11.66
C GLY A 202 -1.32 -3.95 -11.14
N SER A 203 -1.30 -5.06 -11.88
CA SER A 203 -1.76 -6.35 -11.35
C SER A 203 -0.81 -6.87 -10.27
N THR A 204 -1.30 -7.73 -9.37
CA THR A 204 -0.48 -8.30 -8.31
C THR A 204 -0.36 -9.82 -8.47
N CYS A 205 0.84 -10.37 -8.42
CA CYS A 205 1.04 -11.82 -8.44
C CYS A 205 0.60 -12.44 -7.10
N LYS A 206 -0.40 -13.31 -7.11
CA LYS A 206 -0.91 -14.00 -5.91
C LYS A 206 -0.29 -15.37 -5.70
N GLN A 207 0.08 -16.07 -6.78
CA GLN A 207 0.64 -17.43 -6.73
C GLN A 207 1.59 -17.65 -7.89
N GLY A 208 2.66 -18.43 -7.66
CA GLY A 208 3.63 -18.80 -8.69
C GLY A 208 4.82 -17.86 -8.77
N GLU A 209 5.80 -18.27 -9.58
CA GLU A 209 6.98 -17.49 -9.94
C GLU A 209 7.29 -17.81 -11.40
N ILE A 210 7.44 -16.78 -12.24
CA ILE A 210 7.73 -16.95 -13.66
C ILE A 210 8.51 -15.75 -14.19
N GLU A 211 9.27 -15.96 -15.25
CA GLU A 211 9.94 -14.90 -15.99
C GLU A 211 9.00 -14.34 -17.07
N ALA A 212 9.14 -13.05 -17.38
CA ALA A 212 8.30 -12.38 -18.36
C ALA A 212 9.11 -11.35 -19.18
N VAL A 213 8.73 -11.12 -20.43
CA VAL A 213 9.31 -10.07 -21.29
C VAL A 213 8.36 -8.88 -21.37
N VAL A 214 8.88 -7.68 -21.15
CA VAL A 214 8.09 -6.44 -21.16
C VAL A 214 7.70 -6.08 -22.59
N ILE A 215 6.41 -5.86 -22.84
CA ILE A 215 5.88 -5.47 -24.15
C ILE A 215 5.58 -3.98 -24.24
N ALA A 216 5.03 -3.37 -23.19
CA ALA A 216 4.65 -1.96 -23.17
C ALA A 216 4.90 -1.33 -21.80
N THR A 217 5.27 -0.05 -21.80
CA THR A 217 5.66 0.70 -20.60
C THR A 217 4.93 2.04 -20.48
N GLY A 218 4.74 2.52 -19.25
CA GLY A 218 4.20 3.84 -18.93
C GLY A 218 2.78 4.04 -19.46
N VAL A 219 2.57 5.13 -20.18
CA VAL A 219 1.27 5.50 -20.80
C VAL A 219 0.77 4.51 -21.84
N HIS A 220 1.66 3.70 -22.43
CA HIS A 220 1.29 2.72 -23.45
C HIS A 220 0.73 1.42 -22.87
N THR A 221 0.85 1.23 -21.55
CA THR A 221 0.22 0.08 -20.88
C THR A 221 -1.30 0.20 -20.90
N PHE A 222 -2.01 -0.92 -20.80
CA PHE A 222 -3.46 -0.95 -20.66
C PHE A 222 -3.92 -0.07 -19.48
N PHE A 223 -3.23 -0.19 -18.34
CA PHE A 223 -3.47 0.67 -17.17
C PHE A 223 -3.23 2.15 -17.49
N GLY A 224 -2.13 2.47 -18.16
CA GLY A 224 -1.77 3.85 -18.50
C GLY A 224 -2.78 4.52 -19.43
N LYS A 225 -3.25 3.79 -20.44
CA LYS A 225 -4.31 4.23 -21.35
C LYS A 225 -5.62 4.50 -20.59
N ALA A 226 -6.02 3.59 -19.71
CA ALA A 226 -7.20 3.77 -18.86
C ALA A 226 -7.04 4.95 -17.87
N ALA A 227 -5.88 5.07 -17.22
CA ALA A 227 -5.60 6.14 -16.27
C ALA A 227 -5.63 7.53 -16.92
N HIS A 228 -5.11 7.66 -18.14
CA HIS A 228 -5.17 8.90 -18.91
C HIS A 228 -6.61 9.33 -19.22
N LEU A 229 -7.56 8.39 -19.31
CA LEU A 229 -8.97 8.67 -19.56
C LEU A 229 -9.76 9.04 -18.27
N VAL A 230 -9.26 8.65 -17.08
CA VAL A 230 -9.97 8.74 -15.79
C VAL A 230 -9.49 9.92 -14.91
N ASP A 231 -8.65 10.80 -15.44
CA ASP A 231 -8.00 11.92 -14.72
C ASP A 231 -8.95 13.08 -14.29
N SER A 232 -10.19 12.76 -13.92
CA SER A 232 -11.25 13.68 -13.50
C SER A 232 -12.02 13.26 -12.24
N THR A 233 -11.45 12.41 -11.38
CA THR A 233 -12.14 11.93 -10.17
C THR A 233 -11.40 12.29 -8.88
N ASN A 234 -11.42 13.58 -8.51
CA ASN A 234 -10.89 14.03 -7.22
C ASN A 234 -11.95 13.90 -6.12
N ASN A 235 -11.82 12.86 -5.28
CA ASN A 235 -12.48 12.82 -3.98
C ASN A 235 -11.81 13.83 -3.04
N VAL A 236 -12.56 14.82 -2.59
CA VAL A 236 -12.09 15.88 -1.70
C VAL A 236 -11.71 15.27 -0.34
N GLY A 237 -10.43 15.37 0.05
CA GLY A 237 -9.92 14.82 1.31
C GLY A 237 -10.56 15.44 2.56
N HIS A 238 -10.58 14.70 3.67
CA HIS A 238 -11.15 15.17 4.96
C HIS A 238 -10.55 16.52 5.39
N PHE A 239 -9.22 16.65 5.30
CA PHE A 239 -8.50 17.87 5.58
C PHE A 239 -9.01 19.09 4.79
N GLN A 240 -9.27 18.93 3.49
CA GLN A 240 -9.78 20.00 2.65
C GLN A 240 -11.23 20.39 3.03
N LYS A 241 -12.03 19.43 3.50
CA LYS A 241 -13.36 19.72 4.06
C LYS A 241 -13.26 20.52 5.37
N VAL A 242 -12.34 20.17 6.26
CA VAL A 242 -12.09 20.92 7.51
C VAL A 242 -11.64 22.34 7.20
N LEU A 243 -10.68 22.51 6.28
CA LEU A 243 -10.20 23.81 5.86
C LEU A 243 -11.32 24.68 5.26
N THR A 244 -12.17 24.08 4.42
CA THR A 244 -13.32 24.74 3.83
C THR A 244 -14.36 25.12 4.91
N ALA A 245 -14.57 24.28 5.92
CA ALA A 245 -15.48 24.56 7.02
C ALA A 245 -15.01 25.74 7.88
N ILE A 246 -13.72 25.80 8.23
CA ILE A 246 -13.16 26.92 8.98
C ILE A 246 -13.23 28.21 8.14
N GLY A 247 -12.85 28.13 6.87
CA GLY A 247 -12.96 29.26 5.94
C GLY A 247 -14.40 29.78 5.84
N ASN A 248 -15.37 28.88 5.71
CA ASN A 248 -16.79 29.23 5.66
C ASN A 248 -17.29 29.84 6.99
N PHE A 249 -16.82 29.35 8.14
CA PHE A 249 -17.13 29.93 9.44
C PHE A 249 -16.62 31.37 9.58
N CYS A 250 -15.38 31.64 9.14
CA CYS A 250 -14.82 32.99 9.12
C CYS A 250 -15.60 33.91 8.18
N ILE A 251 -15.90 33.47 6.96
CA ILE A 251 -16.68 34.25 5.98
C ILE A 251 -18.08 34.57 6.53
N CYS A 252 -18.78 33.60 7.12
CA CYS A 252 -20.09 33.82 7.72
C CYS A 252 -20.02 34.82 8.89
N SER A 253 -18.98 34.74 9.71
CA SER A 253 -18.78 35.64 10.86
C SER A 253 -18.48 37.07 10.44
N ILE A 254 -17.67 37.25 9.39
CA ILE A 254 -17.42 38.56 8.76
C ILE A 254 -18.72 39.10 8.15
N ALA A 255 -19.45 38.30 7.37
CA ALA A 255 -20.70 38.73 6.75
C ALA A 255 -21.73 39.17 7.81
N LEU A 256 -21.87 38.41 8.89
CA LEU A 256 -22.73 38.78 10.02
C LEU A 256 -22.27 40.08 10.69
N GLY A 257 -20.97 40.24 10.93
CA GLY A 257 -20.39 41.46 11.49
C GLY A 257 -20.64 42.68 10.59
N MET A 258 -20.43 42.55 9.28
CA MET A 258 -20.70 43.61 8.30
C MET A 258 -22.19 44.00 8.29
N ILE A 259 -23.11 43.02 8.32
CA ILE A 259 -24.55 43.29 8.36
C ILE A 259 -24.92 44.05 9.63
N ILE A 260 -24.42 43.61 10.79
CA ILE A 260 -24.68 44.27 12.07
C ILE A 260 -24.13 45.70 12.06
N GLU A 261 -22.90 45.92 11.59
CA GLU A 261 -22.31 47.25 11.51
C GLU A 261 -23.11 48.16 10.58
N ILE A 262 -23.51 47.69 9.40
CA ILE A 262 -24.33 48.48 8.46
C ILE A 262 -25.67 48.85 9.11
N ILE A 263 -26.34 47.91 9.77
CA ILE A 263 -27.65 48.14 10.42
C ILE A 263 -27.53 49.03 11.65
N VAL A 264 -26.41 49.04 12.37
CA VAL A 264 -26.25 49.88 13.57
C VAL A 264 -25.69 51.26 13.22
N MET A 265 -24.67 51.34 12.36
CA MET A 265 -23.95 52.59 12.10
C MET A 265 -24.76 53.58 11.26
N TYR A 266 -25.47 53.12 10.23
CA TYR A 266 -26.16 54.00 9.29
C TYR A 266 -27.49 54.56 9.84
N PRO A 267 -28.43 53.73 10.34
CA PRO A 267 -29.71 54.24 10.81
C PRO A 267 -29.70 54.68 12.28
N ILE A 268 -28.87 54.12 13.17
CA ILE A 268 -28.91 54.45 14.61
C ILE A 268 -27.88 55.53 14.98
N GLN A 269 -26.63 55.40 14.53
CA GLN A 269 -25.56 56.35 14.86
C GLN A 269 -25.43 57.52 13.86
N HIS A 270 -26.14 57.48 12.73
CA HIS A 270 -26.04 58.48 11.65
C HIS A 270 -24.57 58.82 11.29
N ARG A 271 -23.72 57.79 11.24
CA ARG A 271 -22.30 57.94 10.88
C ARG A 271 -22.14 58.34 9.42
N ARG A 272 -21.03 59.00 9.11
CA ARG A 272 -20.68 59.34 7.73
C ARG A 272 -20.42 58.06 6.92
N TYR A 273 -20.80 58.10 5.65
CA TYR A 273 -20.63 56.98 4.73
C TYR A 273 -19.19 56.46 4.67
N ARG A 274 -18.20 57.35 4.64
CA ARG A 274 -16.78 56.95 4.59
C ARG A 274 -16.34 56.19 5.84
N ASP A 275 -16.67 56.70 7.03
CA ASP A 275 -16.32 56.04 8.31
C ASP A 275 -16.96 54.64 8.42
N GLY A 276 -18.11 54.42 7.77
CA GLY A 276 -18.73 53.10 7.66
C GLY A 276 -17.95 52.14 6.76
N ILE A 277 -17.47 52.61 5.61
CA ILE A 277 -16.66 51.78 4.70
C ILE A 277 -15.31 51.42 5.32
N ASP A 278 -14.67 52.35 6.04
CA ASP A 278 -13.38 52.12 6.71
C ASP A 278 -13.50 50.98 7.75
N ASN A 279 -14.56 50.96 8.55
CA ASN A 279 -14.82 49.90 9.53
C ASN A 279 -15.06 48.53 8.86
N LEU A 280 -15.84 48.50 7.78
CA LEU A 280 -16.08 47.29 6.99
C LEU A 280 -14.78 46.75 6.38
N LEU A 281 -13.88 47.64 5.95
CA LEU A 281 -12.58 47.26 5.40
C LEU A 281 -11.67 46.64 6.48
N VAL A 282 -11.66 47.20 7.69
CA VAL A 282 -10.91 46.65 8.84
C VAL A 282 -11.40 45.24 9.18
N LEU A 283 -12.72 45.02 9.17
CA LEU A 283 -13.30 43.71 9.45
C LEU A 283 -12.93 42.66 8.39
N LEU A 284 -12.88 43.05 7.11
CA LEU A 284 -12.47 42.17 6.00
C LEU A 284 -10.98 41.82 6.08
N ILE A 285 -10.10 42.81 6.28
CA ILE A 285 -8.65 42.59 6.32
C ILE A 285 -8.25 41.78 7.56
N GLY A 286 -8.83 42.09 8.72
CA GLY A 286 -8.51 41.41 9.97
C GLY A 286 -9.20 40.06 10.15
N GLY A 287 -10.36 39.85 9.53
CA GLY A 287 -11.17 38.65 9.75
C GLY A 287 -10.72 37.40 8.99
N ILE A 288 -9.89 37.55 7.94
CA ILE A 288 -9.55 36.45 7.03
C ILE A 288 -8.19 35.86 7.39
N PRO A 289 -8.11 34.60 7.85
CA PRO A 289 -6.85 33.95 8.18
C PRO A 289 -6.16 33.39 6.91
N ILE A 290 -5.69 34.27 6.03
CA ILE A 290 -5.14 33.88 4.70
C ILE A 290 -3.90 32.97 4.83
N ALA A 291 -3.13 33.10 5.91
CA ALA A 291 -1.94 32.29 6.15
C ALA A 291 -2.26 30.84 6.57
N MET A 292 -3.47 30.57 7.06
CA MET A 292 -3.79 29.31 7.71
C MET A 292 -3.64 28.07 6.80
N PRO A 293 -4.18 28.01 5.57
CA PRO A 293 -3.95 26.89 4.64
C PRO A 293 -2.47 26.56 4.45
N THR A 294 -1.65 27.60 4.25
CA THR A 294 -0.20 27.49 4.03
C THR A 294 0.49 26.93 5.26
N VAL A 295 0.23 27.50 6.44
CA VAL A 295 0.86 27.09 7.69
C VAL A 295 0.58 25.61 7.99
N LEU A 296 -0.65 25.15 7.79
CA LEU A 296 -0.98 23.73 8.00
C LEU A 296 -0.27 22.82 6.98
N SER A 297 -0.28 23.18 5.69
CA SER A 297 0.39 22.41 4.63
C SER A 297 1.89 22.24 4.91
N VAL A 298 2.56 23.33 5.30
CA VAL A 298 3.98 23.33 5.68
C VAL A 298 4.24 22.50 6.93
N THR A 299 3.38 22.63 7.94
CA THR A 299 3.50 21.86 9.18
C THR A 299 3.42 20.36 8.91
N MET A 300 2.51 19.93 8.02
CA MET A 300 2.40 18.52 7.60
C MET A 300 3.63 18.06 6.83
N ALA A 301 4.17 18.88 5.92
CA ALA A 301 5.39 18.54 5.17
C ALA A 301 6.62 18.40 6.07
N ILE A 302 6.79 19.32 7.03
CA ILE A 302 7.87 19.24 8.04
C ILE A 302 7.67 18.00 8.92
N GLY A 303 6.43 17.72 9.34
CA GLY A 303 6.08 16.52 10.11
C GLY A 303 6.44 15.23 9.36
N SER A 304 6.09 15.14 8.08
CA SER A 304 6.45 14.03 7.19
C SER A 304 7.96 13.85 7.09
N HIS A 305 8.71 14.94 6.92
CA HIS A 305 10.16 14.90 6.87
C HIS A 305 10.77 14.39 8.19
N ARG A 306 10.26 14.86 9.34
CA ARG A 306 10.71 14.37 10.67
C ARG A 306 10.41 12.89 10.88
N LEU A 307 9.23 12.42 10.46
CA LEU A 307 8.89 10.99 10.52
C LEU A 307 9.85 10.15 9.68
N SER A 308 10.22 10.63 8.49
CA SER A 308 11.19 9.91 7.66
C SER A 308 12.58 9.85 8.30
N GLN A 309 13.02 10.89 9.00
CA GLN A 309 14.27 10.85 9.76
C GLN A 309 14.22 9.81 10.90
N GLN A 310 13.02 9.50 11.40
CA GLN A 310 12.79 8.44 12.39
C GLN A 310 12.57 7.05 11.76
N GLY A 311 12.65 6.94 10.42
CA GLY A 311 12.47 5.68 9.69
C GLY A 311 11.03 5.38 9.25
N ALA A 312 10.08 6.31 9.45
CA ALA A 312 8.69 6.16 9.02
C ALA A 312 8.37 7.07 7.82
N ILE A 313 8.08 6.49 6.65
CA ILE A 313 7.81 7.26 5.43
C ILE A 313 6.30 7.39 5.21
N THR A 314 5.78 8.61 5.19
CA THR A 314 4.35 8.88 4.95
C THR A 314 4.06 9.05 3.46
N LYS A 315 3.38 8.09 2.82
CA LYS A 315 2.93 8.21 1.42
C LYS A 315 1.80 9.23 1.25
N ARG A 316 0.93 9.38 2.24
CA ARG A 316 -0.12 10.40 2.32
C ARG A 316 0.20 11.38 3.44
N MET A 317 0.32 12.67 3.16
CA MET A 317 0.60 13.68 4.20
C MET A 317 -0.53 13.80 5.23
N THR A 318 -1.78 13.58 4.80
CA THR A 318 -2.96 13.56 5.70
C THR A 318 -2.94 12.41 6.69
N ALA A 319 -2.11 11.38 6.49
CA ALA A 319 -2.00 10.26 7.42
C ALA A 319 -1.42 10.68 8.79
N ILE A 320 -0.76 11.84 8.89
CA ILE A 320 -0.27 12.38 10.16
C ILE A 320 -1.45 12.75 11.09
N GLU A 321 -2.53 13.31 10.53
CA GLU A 321 -3.75 13.62 11.28
C GLU A 321 -4.43 12.34 11.75
N GLU A 322 -4.59 11.37 10.84
CA GLU A 322 -5.20 10.07 11.14
C GLU A 322 -4.39 9.34 12.23
N MET A 323 -3.05 9.34 12.13
CA MET A 323 -2.16 8.72 13.11
C MET A 323 -2.25 9.39 14.49
N ALA A 324 -2.44 10.71 14.55
CA ALA A 324 -2.64 11.43 15.81
C ALA A 324 -3.99 11.10 16.48
N GLY A 325 -5.02 10.75 15.68
CA GLY A 325 -6.34 10.33 16.17
C GLY A 325 -6.48 8.83 16.44
N MET A 326 -5.46 8.03 16.10
CA MET A 326 -5.52 6.57 16.21
C MET A 326 -5.78 6.12 17.64
N ASP A 327 -6.79 5.28 17.84
CA ASP A 327 -7.17 4.72 19.14
C ASP A 327 -7.10 3.19 19.19
N VAL A 328 -7.08 2.52 18.03
CA VAL A 328 -6.87 1.08 17.92
C VAL A 328 -5.83 0.75 16.86
N LEU A 329 -4.90 -0.14 17.20
CA LEU A 329 -3.87 -0.65 16.30
C LEU A 329 -4.02 -2.17 16.13
N CYS A 330 -4.51 -2.58 14.96
CA CYS A 330 -4.53 -3.98 14.55
C CYS A 330 -3.14 -4.38 14.03
N SER A 331 -2.36 -5.08 14.84
CA SER A 331 -1.01 -5.49 14.47
C SER A 331 -0.99 -6.94 13.99
N ASP A 332 -0.44 -7.22 12.81
CA ASP A 332 -0.08 -8.59 12.45
C ASP A 332 0.98 -9.11 13.45
N LYS A 333 0.84 -10.36 13.85
CA LYS A 333 1.84 -11.03 14.69
C LYS A 333 3.12 -11.31 13.90
N THR A 334 3.00 -11.86 12.70
CA THR A 334 4.17 -12.32 11.93
C THR A 334 4.78 -11.13 11.21
N GLY A 335 6.10 -10.98 11.25
CA GLY A 335 6.79 -9.88 10.56
C GLY A 335 6.74 -8.55 11.32
N THR A 336 5.64 -8.23 12.02
CA THR A 336 5.55 -7.02 12.85
C THR A 336 5.95 -7.29 14.31
N LEU A 337 5.15 -8.05 15.07
CA LEU A 337 5.42 -8.29 16.50
C LEU A 337 6.55 -9.31 16.75
N THR A 338 6.80 -10.17 15.76
CA THR A 338 7.87 -11.17 15.83
C THR A 338 8.94 -10.90 14.79
N LEU A 339 10.12 -11.49 14.97
CA LEU A 339 11.26 -11.29 14.08
C LEU A 339 11.09 -11.98 12.72
N ASN A 340 10.10 -12.86 12.57
CA ASN A 340 9.93 -13.75 11.41
C ASN A 340 11.24 -14.51 11.06
N LYS A 341 12.03 -14.79 12.10
CA LYS A 341 13.28 -15.56 12.03
C LYS A 341 13.07 -16.84 12.80
N LEU A 342 12.48 -17.81 12.11
CA LEU A 342 12.15 -19.12 12.68
C LEU A 342 13.45 -19.85 13.03
N THR A 343 13.62 -20.20 14.31
CA THR A 343 14.78 -20.96 14.78
C THR A 343 14.39 -22.40 15.06
N VAL A 344 15.23 -23.32 14.58
CA VAL A 344 15.21 -24.75 14.91
C VAL A 344 16.45 -25.05 15.75
N ASP A 345 16.34 -25.99 16.69
CA ASP A 345 17.50 -26.47 17.45
C ASP A 345 18.58 -27.05 16.49
N LYS A 346 19.83 -26.60 16.62
CA LYS A 346 20.88 -26.65 15.58
C LYS A 346 21.58 -28.00 15.40
N ASN A 347 21.15 -29.07 16.09
CA ASN A 347 21.83 -30.37 16.05
C ASN A 347 21.67 -31.16 14.73
N LEU A 348 21.10 -30.60 13.66
CA LEU A 348 20.73 -31.31 12.43
C LEU A 348 20.92 -30.44 11.17
N ILE A 349 22.13 -30.24 10.64
CA ILE A 349 22.28 -29.51 9.36
C ILE A 349 23.49 -30.01 8.52
N GLU A 350 23.24 -31.02 7.66
CA GLU A 350 23.90 -31.21 6.35
C GLU A 350 22.91 -31.89 5.37
N ALA A 351 21.75 -31.29 5.11
CA ALA A 351 20.66 -31.95 4.38
C ALA A 351 20.77 -31.90 2.83
N ARG A 352 21.71 -31.13 2.27
CA ARG A 352 21.85 -30.92 0.81
C ARG A 352 23.07 -31.60 0.18
N ALA A 353 23.92 -32.23 0.97
CA ALA A 353 25.08 -32.94 0.42
C ALA A 353 24.63 -34.19 -0.36
N GLY A 354 25.14 -34.37 -1.58
CA GLY A 354 24.88 -35.57 -2.39
C GLY A 354 23.53 -35.63 -3.10
N ILE A 355 22.82 -34.50 -3.20
CA ILE A 355 21.50 -34.40 -3.84
C ILE A 355 21.57 -33.45 -5.05
N ILE A 356 21.00 -33.85 -6.19
CA ILE A 356 20.84 -32.98 -7.36
C ILE A 356 19.36 -32.65 -7.56
N GLU A 357 19.05 -31.36 -7.49
CA GLU A 357 17.70 -30.83 -7.66
C GLU A 357 17.25 -30.90 -9.13
N VAL A 358 16.03 -31.39 -9.34
CA VAL A 358 15.41 -31.50 -10.67
C VAL A 358 14.30 -30.48 -10.87
N HIS A 359 13.51 -30.26 -9.80
CA HIS A 359 12.38 -29.36 -9.80
C HIS A 359 12.07 -28.91 -8.38
N PHE A 360 11.71 -27.64 -8.20
CA PHE A 360 11.28 -27.08 -6.94
C PHE A 360 9.90 -26.45 -7.11
N LEU A 361 8.94 -26.92 -6.32
CA LEU A 361 7.61 -26.35 -6.21
C LEU A 361 7.64 -25.28 -5.10
N PRO A 362 7.54 -23.99 -5.45
CA PRO A 362 7.58 -22.89 -4.48
C PRO A 362 6.33 -22.84 -3.61
N PHE A 363 6.37 -22.01 -2.56
CA PHE A 363 5.28 -21.92 -1.60
C PHE A 363 4.07 -21.24 -2.23
N ASN A 364 2.89 -21.84 -2.05
CA ASN A 364 1.62 -21.26 -2.44
C ASN A 364 0.72 -21.08 -1.20
N PRO A 365 0.12 -19.90 -0.94
CA PRO A 365 -0.81 -19.67 0.16
C PRO A 365 -2.03 -20.60 0.20
N VAL A 366 -2.44 -21.15 -0.95
CA VAL A 366 -3.55 -22.11 -1.05
C VAL A 366 -3.09 -23.52 -0.68
N ASP A 367 -2.01 -24.01 -1.30
CA ASP A 367 -1.49 -25.36 -1.05
C ASP A 367 -0.75 -25.47 0.30
N LYS A 368 -0.30 -24.32 0.83
CA LYS A 368 0.49 -24.14 2.06
C LYS A 368 1.65 -25.12 2.21
N ARG A 369 2.28 -25.48 1.09
CA ARG A 369 3.42 -26.41 1.04
C ARG A 369 4.45 -25.98 -0.01
N THR A 370 5.63 -26.55 0.12
CA THR A 370 6.72 -26.51 -0.85
C THR A 370 7.21 -27.93 -1.06
N ALA A 371 7.64 -28.26 -2.27
CA ALA A 371 8.20 -29.57 -2.55
C ALA A 371 9.49 -29.45 -3.37
N ILE A 372 10.41 -30.38 -3.15
CA ILE A 372 11.62 -30.55 -3.96
C ILE A 372 11.63 -31.95 -4.54
N THR A 373 11.83 -32.04 -5.85
CA THR A 373 12.10 -33.29 -6.56
C THR A 373 13.58 -33.35 -6.88
N TYR A 374 14.23 -34.42 -6.47
CA TYR A 374 15.67 -34.59 -6.61
C TYR A 374 16.03 -36.04 -6.88
N TYR A 375 17.25 -36.28 -7.37
CA TYR A 375 17.83 -37.61 -7.35
C TYR A 375 19.04 -37.67 -6.42
N ASP A 376 19.16 -38.81 -5.75
CA ASP A 376 20.28 -39.09 -4.86
C ASP A 376 21.54 -39.51 -5.65
N SER A 377 22.64 -39.69 -4.94
CA SER A 377 23.90 -40.18 -5.53
C SER A 377 23.80 -41.58 -6.15
N ASN A 378 22.74 -42.34 -5.84
CA ASN A 378 22.46 -43.66 -6.39
C ASN A 378 21.55 -43.60 -7.62
N GLY A 379 21.13 -42.41 -8.07
CA GLY A 379 20.27 -42.20 -9.23
C GLY A 379 18.79 -42.53 -8.99
N ASN A 380 18.36 -42.65 -7.73
CA ASN A 380 16.95 -42.82 -7.37
C ASN A 380 16.28 -41.46 -7.22
N TRP A 381 15.06 -41.34 -7.73
CA TRP A 381 14.29 -40.10 -7.66
C TRP A 381 13.42 -40.08 -6.41
N HIS A 382 13.53 -38.99 -5.67
CA HIS A 382 12.79 -38.72 -4.45
C HIS A 382 12.08 -37.38 -4.57
N ARG A 383 10.96 -37.26 -3.87
CA ARG A 383 10.27 -35.99 -3.68
C ARG A 383 10.00 -35.78 -2.20
N CYS A 384 10.51 -34.68 -1.67
CA CYS A 384 10.27 -34.27 -0.29
C CYS A 384 9.37 -33.04 -0.28
N SER A 385 8.43 -32.97 0.66
CA SER A 385 7.52 -31.85 0.83
C SER A 385 7.55 -31.38 2.27
N LYS A 386 7.42 -30.06 2.46
CA LYS A 386 7.21 -29.44 3.76
C LYS A 386 6.06 -28.45 3.66
N GLY A 387 5.25 -28.33 4.71
CA GLY A 387 4.09 -27.44 4.69
C GLY A 387 3.31 -27.38 6.00
N ALA A 388 2.14 -26.77 5.93
CA ALA A 388 1.17 -26.76 7.01
C ALA A 388 0.78 -28.20 7.38
N PRO A 389 0.71 -28.57 8.67
CA PRO A 389 0.45 -29.94 9.08
C PRO A 389 -0.80 -30.55 8.49
N GLU A 390 -1.93 -29.83 8.48
CA GLU A 390 -3.19 -30.33 7.90
C GLU A 390 -3.05 -30.73 6.43
N GLN A 391 -2.34 -29.91 5.63
CA GLN A 391 -2.14 -30.17 4.20
C GLN A 391 -1.23 -31.38 3.97
N ILE A 392 -0.17 -31.51 4.78
CA ILE A 392 0.74 -32.66 4.70
C ILE A 392 0.04 -33.94 5.21
N ILE A 393 -0.81 -33.82 6.22
CA ILE A 393 -1.60 -34.93 6.76
C ILE A 393 -2.57 -35.47 5.69
N GLU A 394 -3.23 -34.56 4.97
CA GLU A 394 -4.17 -34.87 3.90
C GLU A 394 -3.48 -35.61 2.74
N ILE A 395 -2.33 -35.12 2.26
CA ILE A 395 -1.61 -35.76 1.13
C ILE A 395 -1.01 -37.11 1.50
N CYS A 396 -0.66 -37.32 2.77
CA CYS A 396 -0.19 -38.62 3.27
C CYS A 396 -1.36 -39.58 3.56
N GLY A 397 -2.61 -39.12 3.49
CA GLY A 397 -3.79 -39.93 3.76
C GLY A 397 -3.79 -40.57 5.15
N LEU A 398 -3.23 -39.90 6.16
CA LEU A 398 -3.14 -40.44 7.53
C LEU A 398 -4.53 -40.74 8.11
N LYS A 399 -4.69 -41.95 8.66
CA LYS A 399 -5.94 -42.42 9.27
C LYS A 399 -5.69 -43.06 10.62
N GLY A 400 -6.75 -43.14 11.44
CA GLY A 400 -6.74 -43.87 12.70
C GLY A 400 -5.89 -43.23 13.80
N GLU A 401 -5.03 -44.02 14.43
CA GLU A 401 -4.28 -43.63 15.64
C GLU A 401 -3.14 -42.65 15.34
N THR A 402 -2.46 -42.78 14.19
CA THR A 402 -1.36 -41.89 13.80
C THR A 402 -1.84 -40.45 13.58
N LEU A 403 -3.03 -40.27 13.01
CA LEU A 403 -3.68 -38.97 12.86
C LEU A 403 -3.92 -38.30 14.22
N LYS A 404 -4.48 -39.05 15.18
CA LYS A 404 -4.72 -38.55 16.54
C LYS A 404 -3.41 -38.15 17.22
N ARG A 405 -2.37 -38.97 17.07
CA ARG A 405 -1.05 -38.69 17.65
C ARG A 405 -0.42 -37.42 17.06
N ALA A 406 -0.56 -37.20 15.75
CA ALA A 406 -0.09 -35.98 15.10
C ALA A 406 -0.78 -34.73 15.66
N HIS A 407 -2.12 -34.76 15.79
CA HIS A 407 -2.90 -33.65 16.37
C HIS A 407 -2.47 -33.35 17.81
N VAL A 408 -2.31 -34.37 18.66
CA VAL A 408 -1.86 -34.17 20.05
C VAL A 408 -0.48 -33.49 20.13
N ILE A 409 0.43 -33.83 19.23
CA ILE A 409 1.76 -33.18 19.17
C ILE A 409 1.65 -31.74 18.67
N ILE A 410 0.82 -31.48 17.66
CA ILE A 410 0.55 -30.13 17.14
C ILE A 410 -0.02 -29.24 18.25
N ASP A 411 -1.01 -29.73 19.00
CA ASP A 411 -1.62 -29.00 20.11
C ASP A 411 -0.61 -28.74 21.25
N ASN A 412 0.27 -29.70 21.54
CA ASN A 412 1.33 -29.51 22.53
C ASN A 412 2.32 -28.42 22.09
N PHE A 413 2.71 -28.40 20.82
CA PHE A 413 3.52 -27.31 20.27
C PHE A 413 2.79 -25.97 20.36
N ALA A 414 1.52 -25.92 19.99
CA ALA A 414 0.70 -24.72 20.04
C ALA A 414 0.58 -24.15 21.47
N ASN A 415 0.36 -25.00 22.48
CA ASN A 415 0.31 -24.62 23.89
C ASN A 415 1.64 -24.06 24.42
N ARG A 416 2.76 -24.41 23.79
CA ARG A 416 4.09 -23.85 24.08
C ARG A 416 4.41 -22.60 23.27
N GLY A 417 3.50 -22.15 22.40
CA GLY A 417 3.69 -21.03 21.49
C GLY A 417 4.60 -21.36 20.30
N LEU A 418 4.70 -22.63 19.92
CA LEU A 418 5.53 -23.10 18.82
C LEU A 418 4.65 -23.40 17.60
N ARG A 419 5.04 -22.90 16.43
CA ARG A 419 4.42 -23.28 15.15
C ARG A 419 4.84 -24.69 14.78
N SER A 420 3.95 -25.41 14.12
CA SER A 420 4.20 -26.76 13.62
C SER A 420 4.42 -26.75 12.11
N LEU A 421 5.46 -27.43 11.65
CA LEU A 421 5.74 -27.68 10.23
C LEU A 421 5.84 -29.18 10.02
N ALA A 422 5.07 -29.72 9.08
CA ALA A 422 5.11 -31.13 8.75
C ALA A 422 6.02 -31.38 7.55
N VAL A 423 6.66 -32.55 7.55
CA VAL A 423 7.51 -33.04 6.46
C VAL A 423 7.03 -34.40 5.97
N ALA A 424 7.02 -34.58 4.67
CA ALA A 424 6.67 -35.83 4.01
C ALA A 424 7.65 -36.16 2.88
N ARG A 425 7.75 -37.43 2.53
CA ARG A 425 8.62 -37.95 1.47
C ARG A 425 7.87 -38.95 0.61
N GLN A 426 8.18 -39.01 -0.66
CA GLN A 426 7.79 -40.11 -1.55
C GLN A 426 8.93 -40.46 -2.50
N THR A 427 8.90 -41.66 -3.06
CA THR A 427 9.76 -42.12 -4.15
C THR A 427 9.07 -41.91 -5.50
N ILE A 428 9.83 -41.69 -6.57
CA ILE A 428 9.32 -41.59 -7.94
C ILE A 428 9.98 -42.69 -8.80
N PRO A 429 9.38 -43.89 -8.88
CA PRO A 429 9.94 -45.00 -9.64
C PRO A 429 10.07 -44.70 -11.14
N GLU A 430 9.13 -43.93 -11.69
CA GLU A 430 9.03 -43.59 -13.11
C GLU A 430 10.09 -42.57 -13.58
N LYS A 431 10.88 -42.00 -12.66
CA LYS A 431 11.93 -41.00 -12.93
C LYS A 431 11.51 -39.86 -13.86
N ASN A 432 10.24 -39.47 -13.78
CA ASN A 432 9.65 -38.38 -14.54
C ASN A 432 9.18 -37.26 -13.60
N LYS A 433 9.38 -36.00 -14.01
CA LYS A 433 9.02 -34.80 -13.24
C LYS A 433 7.51 -34.69 -13.01
N GLU A 434 6.72 -35.02 -14.01
CA GLU A 434 5.25 -34.90 -14.00
C GLU A 434 4.55 -36.09 -13.33
N SER A 435 5.29 -37.17 -13.02
CA SER A 435 4.71 -38.34 -12.37
C SER A 435 4.24 -38.00 -10.95
N ALA A 436 3.10 -38.59 -10.57
CA ALA A 436 2.54 -38.49 -9.23
C ALA A 436 3.45 -39.15 -8.18
N GLY A 437 4.20 -40.19 -8.55
CA GLY A 437 5.05 -40.98 -7.65
C GLY A 437 4.26 -41.93 -6.75
N ASP A 438 4.97 -42.54 -5.81
CA ASP A 438 4.39 -43.42 -4.78
C ASP A 438 3.61 -42.63 -3.71
N PRO A 439 2.78 -43.30 -2.88
CA PRO A 439 2.09 -42.64 -1.77
C PRO A 439 3.05 -41.91 -0.82
N TRP A 440 2.63 -40.73 -0.35
CA TRP A 440 3.42 -39.92 0.58
C TRP A 440 3.58 -40.59 1.95
N GLU A 441 4.82 -40.69 2.39
CA GLU A 441 5.21 -41.09 3.74
C GLU A 441 5.28 -39.86 4.64
N PHE A 442 4.53 -39.86 5.74
CA PHE A 442 4.62 -38.82 6.76
C PHE A 442 5.88 -39.04 7.61
N VAL A 443 6.86 -38.13 7.49
CA VAL A 443 8.16 -38.28 8.15
C VAL A 443 8.12 -37.73 9.57
N GLY A 444 7.47 -36.57 9.79
CA GLY A 444 7.39 -35.99 11.13
C GLY A 444 6.93 -34.54 11.20
N LEU A 445 6.91 -34.02 12.42
CA LEU A 445 6.55 -32.65 12.77
C LEU A 445 7.75 -31.94 13.39
N LEU A 446 8.02 -30.72 12.95
CA LEU A 446 9.06 -29.86 13.51
C LEU A 446 8.40 -28.69 14.26
N PRO A 447 8.80 -28.44 15.52
CA PRO A 447 8.42 -27.23 16.23
C PRO A 447 9.30 -26.06 15.77
N LEU A 448 8.67 -24.95 15.43
CA LEU A 448 9.31 -23.71 15.02
C LEU A 448 8.97 -22.63 16.03
N PHE A 449 9.99 -21.97 16.57
CA PHE A 449 9.79 -20.83 17.45
C PHE A 449 9.96 -19.54 16.65
N ASP A 450 8.99 -18.64 16.80
CA ASP A 450 9.02 -17.29 16.24
C ASP A 450 9.13 -16.28 17.39
N PRO A 451 10.36 -15.86 17.75
CA PRO A 451 10.57 -15.00 18.91
C PRO A 451 9.95 -13.60 18.70
N PRO A 452 9.32 -13.01 19.73
CA PRO A 452 8.93 -11.61 19.70
C PRO A 452 10.14 -10.70 19.55
N ARG A 453 9.96 -9.51 18.98
CA ARG A 453 11.05 -8.51 18.97
C ARG A 453 11.31 -8.04 20.40
N HIS A 454 12.55 -7.63 20.65
CA HIS A 454 13.02 -7.22 21.98
C HIS A 454 12.28 -5.98 22.51
N ASP A 455 11.80 -5.14 21.61
CA ASP A 455 11.13 -3.87 21.85
C ASP A 455 9.59 -3.96 21.77
N SER A 456 9.03 -5.04 21.20
CA SER A 456 7.57 -5.15 20.98
C SER A 456 6.77 -5.04 22.27
N ALA A 457 7.19 -5.71 23.35
CA ALA A 457 6.48 -5.67 24.63
C ALA A 457 6.46 -4.27 25.25
N GLU A 458 7.60 -3.56 25.20
CA GLU A 458 7.69 -2.18 25.68
C GLU A 458 6.86 -1.22 24.80
N THR A 459 6.86 -1.44 23.49
CA THR A 459 6.12 -0.64 22.51
C THR A 459 4.61 -0.79 22.71
N ILE A 460 4.12 -2.01 22.91
CA ILE A 460 2.72 -2.29 23.23
C ILE A 460 2.31 -1.56 24.51
N LYS A 461 3.15 -1.63 25.55
CA LYS A 461 2.89 -0.92 26.81
C LYS A 461 2.82 0.60 26.60
N LYS A 462 3.78 1.18 25.88
CA LYS A 462 3.77 2.61 25.53
C LYS A 462 2.54 3.01 24.72
N ALA A 463 2.12 2.18 23.77
CA ALA A 463 0.92 2.43 22.97
C ALA A 463 -0.32 2.47 23.86
N LEU A 464 -0.46 1.52 24.80
CA LEU A 464 -1.54 1.50 25.78
C LEU A 464 -1.51 2.73 26.71
N ASP A 465 -0.32 3.15 27.17
CA ASP A 465 -0.15 4.35 28.00
C ASP A 465 -0.54 5.64 27.24
N LEU A 466 -0.41 5.65 25.90
CA LEU A 466 -0.85 6.72 25.01
C LEU A 466 -2.33 6.60 24.60
N GLY A 467 -3.05 5.59 25.09
CA GLY A 467 -4.48 5.38 24.79
C GLY A 467 -4.75 4.59 23.51
N VAL A 468 -3.74 3.99 22.88
CA VAL A 468 -3.90 3.15 21.68
C VAL A 468 -4.01 1.68 22.07
N ASN A 469 -5.17 1.07 21.85
CA ASN A 469 -5.39 -0.35 22.10
C ASN A 469 -4.76 -1.20 21.00
N VAL A 470 -3.76 -2.02 21.34
CA VAL A 470 -3.10 -2.91 20.38
C VAL A 470 -3.81 -4.27 20.35
N LYS A 471 -4.31 -4.66 19.17
CA LYS A 471 -4.99 -5.93 18.93
C LYS A 471 -4.13 -6.84 18.05
N MET A 472 -3.85 -8.06 18.50
CA MET A 472 -3.10 -9.03 17.68
C MET A 472 -3.98 -9.63 16.58
N ILE A 473 -3.50 -9.64 15.34
CA ILE A 473 -4.11 -10.37 14.23
C ILE A 473 -3.14 -11.45 13.76
N THR A 474 -3.55 -12.71 13.73
CA THR A 474 -2.67 -13.80 13.28
C THR A 474 -3.42 -14.89 12.52
N GLY A 475 -2.75 -15.47 11.52
CA GLY A 475 -3.20 -16.70 10.86
C GLY A 475 -2.91 -17.97 11.67
N ASP A 476 -2.16 -17.87 12.78
CA ASP A 476 -1.88 -19.00 13.66
C ASP A 476 -3.10 -19.47 14.44
N GLN A 477 -3.02 -20.68 14.99
CA GLN A 477 -4.00 -21.17 15.95
C GLN A 477 -4.07 -20.30 17.20
N LEU A 478 -5.25 -20.27 17.83
CA LEU A 478 -5.54 -19.44 18.99
C LEU A 478 -4.58 -19.67 20.17
N ALA A 479 -4.17 -20.91 20.42
CA ALA A 479 -3.23 -21.22 21.49
C ALA A 479 -1.87 -20.52 21.31
N ILE A 480 -1.36 -20.47 20.07
CA ILE A 480 -0.10 -19.77 19.74
C ILE A 480 -0.26 -18.26 19.94
N GLY A 481 -1.38 -17.70 19.47
CA GLY A 481 -1.71 -16.29 19.65
C GLY A 481 -1.78 -15.89 21.12
N LYS A 482 -2.49 -16.67 21.96
CA LYS A 482 -2.61 -16.42 23.40
C LYS A 482 -1.27 -16.53 24.13
N GLU A 483 -0.45 -17.54 23.83
CA GLU A 483 0.87 -17.66 24.46
C GLU A 483 1.81 -16.52 24.05
N THR A 484 1.76 -16.11 22.78
CA THR A 484 2.54 -14.95 22.29
C THR A 484 2.03 -13.65 22.95
N GLY A 485 0.72 -13.44 23.01
CA GLY A 485 0.08 -12.31 23.68
C GLY A 485 0.43 -12.22 25.17
N ARG A 486 0.45 -13.37 25.86
CA ARG A 486 0.88 -13.46 27.27
C ARG A 486 2.32 -13.02 27.47
N ARG A 487 3.24 -13.40 26.57
CA ARG A 487 4.65 -12.98 26.63
C ARG A 487 4.85 -11.50 26.30
N LEU A 488 4.03 -10.96 25.39
CA LEU A 488 4.07 -9.56 24.98
C LEU A 488 3.32 -8.61 25.92
N GLY A 489 2.50 -9.14 26.83
CA GLY A 489 1.70 -8.33 27.76
C GLY A 489 0.42 -7.74 27.16
N MET A 490 -0.10 -8.31 26.06
CA MET A 490 -1.33 -7.82 25.39
C MET A 490 -2.63 -8.37 25.97
N GLY A 491 -2.55 -9.27 26.95
CA GLY A 491 -3.70 -10.03 27.41
C GLY A 491 -3.94 -11.31 26.61
N THR A 492 -4.96 -12.06 27.01
CA THR A 492 -5.32 -13.37 26.44
C THR A 492 -6.78 -13.46 26.04
N ASN A 493 -7.52 -12.34 26.04
CA ASN A 493 -8.91 -12.28 25.61
C ASN A 493 -9.01 -12.30 24.08
N MET A 494 -8.53 -13.39 23.48
CA MET A 494 -8.45 -13.58 22.03
C MET A 494 -9.45 -14.62 21.55
N TYR A 495 -9.95 -14.43 20.33
CA TYR A 495 -10.98 -15.27 19.72
C TYR A 495 -10.56 -15.81 18.35
N PRO A 496 -11.07 -16.98 17.92
CA PRO A 496 -10.84 -17.47 16.57
C PRO A 496 -11.66 -16.68 15.55
N SER A 497 -11.21 -16.62 14.30
CA SER A 497 -11.94 -15.89 13.24
C SER A 497 -13.33 -16.46 12.96
N SER A 498 -13.59 -17.73 13.27
CA SER A 498 -14.92 -18.35 13.12
C SER A 498 -15.99 -17.66 13.98
N THR A 499 -15.60 -17.05 15.10
CA THR A 499 -16.50 -16.26 15.96
C THR A 499 -17.01 -14.99 15.26
N LEU A 500 -16.28 -14.47 14.27
CA LEU A 500 -16.70 -13.30 13.48
C LEU A 500 -17.83 -13.63 12.50
N LEU A 501 -17.98 -14.90 12.11
CA LEU A 501 -18.98 -15.36 11.14
C LEU A 501 -20.33 -15.73 11.79
N GLY A 502 -20.49 -15.51 13.10
CA GLY A 502 -21.71 -15.87 13.84
C GLY A 502 -21.93 -17.40 13.98
N GLN A 503 -20.97 -18.22 13.54
CA GLN A 503 -21.01 -19.67 13.66
C GLN A 503 -20.37 -20.11 14.98
N ASN A 504 -21.04 -19.88 16.11
CA ASN A 504 -20.57 -20.33 17.42
C ASN A 504 -21.50 -21.38 18.06
N LYS A 505 -20.87 -22.33 18.77
CA LYS A 505 -21.51 -23.37 19.62
C LYS A 505 -21.59 -22.97 21.11
N ASP A 506 -20.98 -21.84 21.51
CA ASP A 506 -20.93 -21.38 22.92
C ASP A 506 -22.05 -20.37 23.24
N GLU A 507 -22.90 -20.71 24.19
CA GLU A 507 -24.08 -19.91 24.60
C GLU A 507 -23.73 -18.55 25.22
N SER A 508 -22.56 -18.41 25.86
CA SER A 508 -22.11 -17.15 26.48
C SER A 508 -21.70 -16.11 25.44
N ILE A 509 -21.08 -16.54 24.33
CA ILE A 509 -20.64 -15.67 23.23
C ILE A 509 -21.83 -15.30 22.33
N ALA A 510 -22.86 -16.14 22.26
CA ALA A 510 -24.09 -15.86 21.50
C ALA A 510 -24.90 -14.67 22.06
N SER A 511 -24.66 -14.25 23.30
CA SER A 511 -25.39 -13.15 23.96
C SER A 511 -24.86 -11.75 23.65
N MET A 512 -23.61 -11.63 23.16
CA MET A 512 -23.00 -10.35 22.81
C MET A 512 -23.02 -10.12 21.29
N PRO A 513 -23.37 -8.91 20.81
CA PRO A 513 -23.17 -8.55 19.41
C PRO A 513 -21.71 -8.73 19.01
N VAL A 514 -21.47 -9.25 17.80
CA VAL A 514 -20.12 -9.51 17.28
C VAL A 514 -19.26 -8.24 17.29
N GLU A 515 -19.86 -7.08 17.05
CA GLU A 515 -19.20 -5.78 17.10
C GLU A 515 -18.64 -5.46 18.49
N GLU A 516 -19.39 -5.73 19.56
CA GLU A 516 -18.95 -5.47 20.95
C GLU A 516 -17.87 -6.46 21.38
N LEU A 517 -17.97 -7.71 20.91
CA LEU A 517 -16.91 -8.70 21.09
C LEU A 517 -15.63 -8.24 20.41
N ILE A 518 -15.72 -7.70 19.19
CA ILE A 518 -14.55 -7.24 18.45
C ILE A 518 -13.84 -6.10 19.17
N GLU A 519 -14.61 -5.17 19.72
CA GLU A 519 -14.11 -4.02 20.47
C GLU A 519 -13.35 -4.46 21.75
N LYS A 520 -13.89 -5.45 22.48
CA LYS A 520 -13.30 -5.96 23.73
C LYS A 520 -12.22 -7.03 23.54
N ALA A 521 -12.04 -7.56 22.34
CA ALA A 521 -11.04 -8.58 22.07
C ALA A 521 -9.62 -8.01 22.05
N ASP A 522 -8.67 -8.71 22.67
CA ASP A 522 -7.24 -8.40 22.63
C ASP A 522 -6.59 -8.88 21.31
N GLY A 523 -7.29 -9.71 20.54
CA GLY A 523 -6.80 -10.20 19.27
C GLY A 523 -7.62 -11.34 18.67
N PHE A 524 -7.27 -11.69 17.43
CA PHE A 524 -7.92 -12.71 16.63
C PHE A 524 -6.90 -13.67 16.03
N ALA A 525 -7.25 -14.95 16.05
CA ALA A 525 -6.42 -16.04 15.54
C ALA A 525 -7.12 -16.83 14.42
N GLY A 526 -6.35 -17.53 13.59
CA GLY A 526 -6.85 -18.23 12.40
C GLY A 526 -7.40 -17.28 11.33
N VAL A 527 -6.97 -16.02 11.33
CA VAL A 527 -7.53 -14.95 10.52
C VAL A 527 -7.06 -15.08 9.07
N PHE A 528 -8.03 -15.10 8.14
CA PHE A 528 -7.81 -15.04 6.70
C PHE A 528 -7.85 -13.58 6.22
N PRO A 529 -7.33 -13.26 5.01
CA PRO A 529 -7.31 -11.90 4.48
C PRO A 529 -8.66 -11.17 4.56
N GLU A 530 -9.75 -11.87 4.24
CA GLU A 530 -11.12 -11.34 4.26
C GLU A 530 -11.56 -10.99 5.69
N HIS A 531 -11.18 -11.82 6.65
CA HIS A 531 -11.45 -11.57 8.06
C HIS A 531 -10.67 -10.37 8.59
N LYS A 532 -9.43 -10.13 8.12
CA LYS A 532 -8.65 -8.93 8.49
C LYS A 532 -9.39 -7.66 8.06
N TYR A 533 -9.88 -7.64 6.82
CA TYR A 533 -10.67 -6.53 6.29
C TYR A 533 -11.94 -6.30 7.12
N GLU A 534 -12.67 -7.36 7.44
CA GLU A 534 -13.93 -7.22 8.18
C GLU A 534 -13.70 -6.75 9.63
N ILE A 535 -12.65 -7.21 10.31
CA ILE A 535 -12.29 -6.73 11.66
C ILE A 535 -12.06 -5.21 11.64
N VAL A 536 -11.24 -4.72 10.71
CA VAL A 536 -10.95 -3.29 10.57
C VAL A 536 -12.24 -2.50 10.26
N LYS A 537 -13.05 -3.00 9.32
CA LYS A 537 -14.33 -2.38 8.97
C LYS A 537 -15.29 -2.30 10.16
N LYS A 538 -15.38 -3.36 10.97
CA LYS A 538 -16.24 -3.38 12.17
C LYS A 538 -15.77 -2.42 13.25
N LEU A 539 -14.46 -2.27 13.45
CA LEU A 539 -13.91 -1.27 14.36
C LEU A 539 -14.19 0.17 13.86
N GLN A 540 -14.08 0.41 12.55
CA GLN A 540 -14.46 1.69 11.94
C GLN A 540 -15.97 2.00 12.07
N GLU A 541 -16.84 1.00 11.90
CA GLU A 541 -18.30 1.14 12.12
C GLU A 541 -18.61 1.55 13.57
N ARG A 542 -17.75 1.20 14.52
CA ARG A 542 -17.80 1.61 15.94
C ARG A 542 -17.16 2.97 16.21
N LYS A 543 -16.72 3.68 15.16
CA LYS A 543 -16.08 5.01 15.19
C LYS A 543 -14.66 5.04 15.76
N HIS A 544 -13.99 3.90 15.83
CA HIS A 544 -12.55 3.86 16.12
C HIS A 544 -11.74 4.30 14.89
N ILE A 545 -10.65 5.02 15.12
CA ILE A 545 -9.66 5.36 14.09
C ILE A 545 -8.63 4.24 14.06
N CYS A 546 -8.75 3.39 13.05
CA CYS A 546 -8.08 2.11 13.02
C CYS A 546 -6.75 2.20 12.26
N GLY A 547 -5.66 1.98 12.97
CA GLY A 547 -4.37 1.64 12.39
C GLY A 547 -4.27 0.15 12.12
N MET A 548 -3.63 -0.25 11.03
CA MET A 548 -3.29 -1.64 10.76
C MET A 548 -1.85 -1.77 10.28
N THR A 549 -1.11 -2.73 10.83
CA THR A 549 0.20 -3.14 10.31
C THR A 549 0.09 -4.46 9.55
N GLY A 550 0.83 -4.63 8.47
CA GLY A 550 0.95 -5.91 7.78
C GLY A 550 2.25 -6.01 6.98
N ASP A 551 2.72 -7.22 6.74
CA ASP A 551 3.96 -7.47 5.97
C ASP A 551 3.70 -8.19 4.64
N GLY A 552 2.48 -8.71 4.44
CA GLY A 552 2.14 -9.56 3.29
C GLY A 552 1.19 -8.92 2.29
N VAL A 553 1.20 -9.42 1.05
CA VAL A 553 0.21 -9.08 0.01
C VAL A 553 -1.23 -9.47 0.37
N ASN A 554 -1.36 -10.34 1.35
CA ASN A 554 -2.62 -10.74 1.96
C ASN A 554 -3.22 -9.65 2.85
N ASP A 555 -2.42 -8.68 3.28
CA ASP A 555 -2.86 -7.57 4.15
C ASP A 555 -3.30 -6.34 3.36
N ALA A 556 -2.96 -6.27 2.07
CA ALA A 556 -3.24 -5.13 1.22
C ALA A 556 -4.71 -4.65 1.25
N PRO A 557 -5.73 -5.53 1.20
CA PRO A 557 -7.12 -5.10 1.31
C PRO A 557 -7.45 -4.44 2.65
N ALA A 558 -6.92 -5.00 3.75
CA ALA A 558 -7.19 -4.53 5.10
C ALA A 558 -6.38 -3.27 5.42
N LEU A 559 -5.14 -3.15 4.94
CA LEU A 559 -4.31 -1.94 5.00
C LEU A 559 -4.93 -0.77 4.23
N LYS A 560 -5.54 -1.04 3.06
CA LYS A 560 -6.24 -0.02 2.27
C LYS A 560 -7.56 0.41 2.93
N LYS A 561 -8.20 -0.50 3.67
CA LYS A 561 -9.45 -0.23 4.39
C LYS A 561 -9.22 0.56 5.69
N ALA A 562 -8.11 0.27 6.38
CA ALA A 562 -7.71 0.98 7.59
C ALA A 562 -7.58 2.48 7.34
N ASP A 563 -7.84 3.28 8.39
CA ASP A 563 -7.61 4.72 8.34
C ASP A 563 -6.11 4.97 8.12
N ILE A 564 -5.26 4.23 8.84
CA ILE A 564 -3.80 4.21 8.64
C ILE A 564 -3.30 2.78 8.37
N GLY A 565 -2.87 2.51 7.14
CA GLY A 565 -2.13 1.29 6.80
C GLY A 565 -0.61 1.50 6.93
N MET A 566 0.06 0.61 7.68
CA MET A 566 1.51 0.60 7.90
C MET A 566 2.12 -0.68 7.33
N LEU A 567 3.16 -0.54 6.50
CA LEU A 567 3.91 -1.63 5.85
C LEU A 567 5.34 -1.70 6.41
#